data_AF-F0ZBY1-F1
#
_entry.id   AF-F0ZBY1-F1
#
_cell.length_a   1.000
_cell.length_b   1.000
_cell.length_c   1.000
_cell.angle_alpha   90.00
_cell.angle_beta   90.00
_cell.angle_gamma   90.00
#
_symmetry.space_group_name_H-M   'P 1'
#
loop_
_entity.id
_entity.type
_entity.pdbx_description
1 polymer ?
#
loop_
_entity_poly.entity_id
_entity_poly.type
_entity_poly.pdbx_seq_one_letter_code
_entity_poly.pdbx_strand_id
1 'polypeptide(L)'
;FFFNNRNKFLNYQIFKHIRLFNNNIHSQEFTLERLECYKYKEYLKSVIILDCNEDEKIAKLNKILESLPNIKSLESPRDFNRELPQQEFTKLEAVTFGSHFNSGFVCCTLPVISIAENLTSLHFGDNFNQPIDLVLLQNLKTLSFGSNFNQKIKSGTLPDSLRILKFGAHYNQEMDNAVFPKSLESLTFSTCFNKKIFQKRGCSGSDGKGGIISSILGKTLCRSSSKKYYRDEVNLKSLEFGDYFNLPLKNIRLPSSLTLLKFGSNFNQKTFTTTPSITKFKNLTTLIFGNLYNQNIVYLPPSLVSLELSFHFNSIISASAIPSTLEKISFGYMYNKSLCCLKDSNVKTVILGTSFNQPLYTDVNKLVSNCIENENKSDLPSSLTHLDLSISTRFDQDIGSTLLNTSLITLKLHKNYKKLININLLPKSLNDLQSDGSSSSSTLTTSTIKSYDTSPNSKMEIQQMISTSSLLPISKIIFDKSFRQPIPPGSIKSNYLKTIDFRFLYVSPLLRPGSIPDGVETVSFNIYNIKLLKGILPASVKNLYISSYGLNPIIDAGTLPNTIEKIFIRHSEKPVQFKSISSLPSNLENIYCFNTNKSFIEYCLNHKFLYSYLKIIDYKLNKNQIM
;
A
#
# COMPACT_ATOMS: atom_id res chain seq x y z
N PHE A 1 8.40 -31.47 -3.06
CA PHE A 1 8.57 -32.74 -2.32
C PHE A 1 7.31 -33.00 -1.51
N PHE A 2 6.82 -34.25 -1.53
CA PHE A 2 5.51 -34.76 -1.05
C PHE A 2 4.30 -34.59 -1.99
N PHE A 3 4.30 -35.32 -3.11
CA PHE A 3 3.06 -35.80 -3.73
C PHE A 3 3.17 -37.30 -3.95
N ASN A 4 3.02 -38.06 -2.87
CA ASN A 4 2.52 -39.41 -2.95
C ASN A 4 1.92 -39.76 -1.59
N ASN A 5 0.59 -39.70 -1.44
CA ASN A 5 -0.09 -40.40 -0.35
C ASN A 5 -1.59 -40.56 -0.68
N ARG A 6 -1.99 -41.82 -0.92
CA ARG A 6 -3.33 -42.30 -1.28
C ARG A 6 -4.38 -42.16 -0.16
N ASN A 7 -4.11 -41.39 0.88
CA ASN A 7 -4.96 -41.33 2.07
C ASN A 7 -5.86 -40.08 2.05
N LYS A 8 -7.09 -40.24 1.53
CA LYS A 8 -8.12 -39.19 1.44
C LYS A 8 -8.43 -38.55 2.81
N PHE A 9 -8.40 -39.34 3.88
CA PHE A 9 -8.62 -38.85 5.23
C PHE A 9 -7.48 -37.93 5.68
N LEU A 10 -6.22 -38.33 5.44
CA LEU A 10 -5.06 -37.52 5.80
C LEU A 10 -5.05 -36.18 5.05
N ASN A 11 -5.36 -36.19 3.74
CA ASN A 11 -5.47 -34.96 2.95
C ASN A 11 -6.60 -34.04 3.47
N TYR A 12 -7.75 -34.61 3.81
CA TYR A 12 -8.85 -33.84 4.42
C TYR A 12 -8.42 -33.18 5.75
N GLN A 13 -7.71 -33.93 6.62
CA GLN A 13 -7.20 -33.37 7.87
C GLN A 13 -6.15 -32.27 7.61
N ILE A 14 -5.22 -32.47 6.67
CA ILE A 14 -4.22 -31.45 6.31
C ILE A 14 -4.90 -30.16 5.85
N PHE A 15 -5.86 -30.22 4.92
CA PHE A 15 -6.56 -29.03 4.44
C PHE A 15 -7.44 -28.37 5.51
N LYS A 16 -8.06 -29.15 6.40
CA LYS A 16 -8.81 -28.64 7.55
C LYS A 16 -7.89 -27.84 8.48
N HIS A 17 -6.72 -28.37 8.82
CA HIS A 17 -5.73 -27.71 9.67
C HIS A 17 -5.16 -26.44 8.99
N ILE A 18 -4.88 -26.47 7.68
CA ILE A 18 -4.47 -25.28 6.91
C ILE A 18 -5.56 -24.20 6.92
N ARG A 19 -6.84 -24.58 6.75
CA ARG A 19 -7.97 -23.63 6.80
C ARG A 19 -8.11 -22.99 8.18
N LEU A 20 -7.93 -23.77 9.24
CA LEU A 20 -7.96 -23.26 10.62
C LEU A 20 -6.79 -22.31 10.88
N PHE A 21 -5.59 -22.64 10.43
CA PHE A 21 -4.43 -21.75 10.48
C PHE A 21 -4.70 -20.44 9.73
N ASN A 22 -5.20 -20.50 8.50
CA ASN A 22 -5.45 -19.32 7.68
C ASN A 22 -6.55 -18.40 8.24
N ASN A 23 -7.58 -18.95 8.88
CA ASN A 23 -8.60 -18.12 9.53
C ASN A 23 -8.07 -17.41 10.78
N ASN A 24 -7.13 -18.03 11.50
CA ASN A 24 -6.62 -17.54 12.80
C ASN A 24 -5.23 -16.86 12.71
N ILE A 25 -4.71 -16.68 11.50
CA ILE A 25 -3.41 -16.04 11.27
C ILE A 25 -3.44 -14.52 11.52
N HIS A 26 -4.62 -13.91 11.44
CA HIS A 26 -4.85 -12.50 11.74
C HIS A 26 -5.52 -12.36 13.11
N SER A 27 -5.37 -11.19 13.73
CA SER A 27 -6.04 -10.87 15.01
C SER A 27 -7.54 -11.11 14.89
N GLN A 28 -8.08 -11.90 15.80
CA GLN A 28 -9.52 -12.17 15.89
C GLN A 28 -10.09 -11.53 17.13
N GLU A 29 -11.30 -10.98 17.00
CA GLU A 29 -12.05 -10.38 18.09
C GLU A 29 -12.85 -11.44 18.86
N PHE A 30 -12.73 -11.42 20.18
CA PHE A 30 -13.42 -12.32 21.08
C PHE A 30 -13.96 -11.59 22.29
N THR A 31 -15.14 -12.01 22.75
CA THR A 31 -15.48 -11.87 24.17
C THR A 31 -14.79 -12.98 24.96
N LEU A 32 -14.53 -12.79 26.26
CA LEU A 32 -13.86 -13.79 27.10
C LEU A 32 -14.60 -15.13 27.10
N GLU A 33 -15.94 -15.10 27.15
CA GLU A 33 -16.77 -16.31 27.08
C GLU A 33 -16.60 -17.06 25.76
N ARG A 34 -16.54 -16.33 24.64
CA ARG A 34 -16.34 -16.94 23.32
C ARG A 34 -14.92 -17.49 23.15
N LEU A 35 -13.93 -16.83 23.74
CA LEU A 35 -12.54 -17.28 23.71
C LEU A 35 -12.33 -18.54 24.55
N GLU A 36 -12.96 -18.59 25.73
CA GLU A 36 -12.89 -19.73 26.64
C GLU A 36 -13.39 -21.01 25.98
N CYS A 37 -14.54 -20.93 25.30
CA CYS A 37 -15.16 -22.06 24.61
C CYS A 37 -14.67 -22.25 23.16
N TYR A 38 -13.67 -21.48 22.71
CA TYR A 38 -13.20 -21.54 21.33
C TYR A 38 -12.53 -22.90 21.04
N LYS A 39 -13.06 -23.62 20.05
CA LYS A 39 -12.63 -24.99 19.74
C LYS A 39 -11.19 -25.10 19.19
N TYR A 40 -10.65 -24.02 18.63
CA TYR A 40 -9.41 -24.04 17.84
C TYR A 40 -8.31 -23.15 18.44
N LYS A 41 -8.17 -23.15 19.78
CA LYS A 41 -7.20 -22.34 20.54
C LYS A 41 -5.76 -22.48 20.05
N GLU A 42 -5.36 -23.68 19.61
CA GLU A 42 -4.02 -23.99 19.10
C GLU A 42 -3.63 -23.19 17.84
N TYR A 43 -4.59 -22.59 17.11
CA TYR A 43 -4.30 -21.77 15.94
C TYR A 43 -4.25 -20.27 16.25
N LEU A 44 -4.67 -19.84 17.43
CA LEU A 44 -4.71 -18.43 17.79
C LEU A 44 -3.31 -17.92 18.08
N LYS A 45 -2.84 -16.99 17.24
CA LYS A 45 -1.57 -16.27 17.42
C LYS A 45 -1.76 -14.85 17.92
N SER A 46 -2.90 -14.25 17.61
CA SER A 46 -3.24 -12.88 17.99
C SER A 46 -4.73 -12.79 18.33
N VAL A 47 -5.06 -12.13 19.43
CA VAL A 47 -6.43 -12.00 19.92
C VAL A 47 -6.70 -10.55 20.32
N ILE A 48 -7.89 -10.06 19.96
CA ILE A 48 -8.45 -8.79 20.42
C ILE A 48 -9.58 -9.14 21.39
N ILE A 49 -9.47 -8.67 22.63
CA ILE A 49 -10.49 -8.89 23.66
C ILE A 49 -11.48 -7.72 23.63
N LEU A 50 -12.77 -8.04 23.58
CA LEU A 50 -13.84 -7.05 23.51
C LEU A 50 -14.39 -6.65 24.89
N ASP A 51 -14.21 -7.49 25.92
CA ASP A 51 -14.78 -7.28 27.26
C ASP A 51 -13.83 -7.71 28.38
N CYS A 52 -13.13 -6.77 29.02
CA CYS A 52 -12.18 -7.08 30.11
C CYS A 52 -11.98 -5.93 31.10
N ASN A 53 -13.06 -5.33 31.61
CA ASN A 53 -12.97 -4.13 32.46
C ASN A 53 -13.17 -4.40 33.97
N GLU A 54 -13.52 -5.63 34.33
CA GLU A 54 -13.85 -6.07 35.69
C GLU A 54 -12.76 -7.02 36.22
N ASP A 55 -12.48 -7.00 37.52
CA ASP A 55 -11.40 -7.80 38.13
C ASP A 55 -11.60 -9.30 37.91
N GLU A 56 -12.84 -9.77 37.97
CA GLU A 56 -13.20 -11.17 37.68
C GLU A 56 -12.85 -11.54 36.23
N LYS A 57 -13.12 -10.64 35.27
CA LYS A 57 -12.80 -10.83 33.85
C LYS A 57 -11.30 -10.80 33.58
N ILE A 58 -10.53 -10.00 34.32
CA ILE A 58 -9.07 -9.97 34.24
C ILE A 58 -8.47 -11.28 34.74
N ALA A 59 -8.90 -11.76 35.91
CA ALA A 59 -8.48 -13.06 36.44
C ALA A 59 -8.83 -14.20 35.47
N LYS A 60 -10.02 -14.12 34.85
CA LYS A 60 -10.46 -15.06 33.81
C LYS A 60 -9.59 -14.99 32.55
N LEU A 61 -9.19 -13.79 32.11
CA LEU A 61 -8.30 -13.62 30.96
C LEU A 61 -6.95 -14.32 31.18
N ASN A 62 -6.34 -14.16 32.35
CA ASN A 62 -5.07 -14.82 32.66
C ASN A 62 -5.16 -16.34 32.52
N LYS A 63 -6.18 -16.94 33.13
CA LYS A 63 -6.44 -18.39 33.01
C LYS A 63 -6.69 -18.83 31.57
N ILE A 64 -7.36 -17.99 30.77
CA ILE A 64 -7.58 -18.29 29.35
C ILE A 64 -6.26 -18.22 28.58
N LEU A 65 -5.41 -17.22 28.81
CA LEU A 65 -4.11 -17.05 28.15
C LEU A 65 -3.17 -18.23 28.43
N GLU A 66 -3.16 -18.77 29.64
CA GLU A 66 -2.44 -20.01 29.96
C GLU A 66 -2.85 -21.18 29.04
N SER A 67 -4.15 -21.28 28.74
CA SER A 67 -4.74 -22.30 27.87
C SER A 67 -4.48 -22.09 26.37
N LEU A 68 -3.91 -20.95 25.96
CA LEU A 68 -3.57 -20.65 24.57
C LEU A 68 -2.08 -20.99 24.32
N PRO A 69 -1.77 -22.10 23.62
CA PRO A 69 -0.38 -22.57 23.52
C PRO A 69 0.49 -21.71 22.59
N ASN A 70 -0.10 -21.04 21.59
CA ASN A 70 0.60 -20.35 20.51
C ASN A 70 0.35 -18.83 20.48
N ILE A 71 -0.24 -18.27 21.54
CA ILE A 71 -0.56 -16.85 21.61
C ILE A 71 0.72 -16.01 21.64
N LYS A 72 0.80 -15.01 20.78
CA LYS A 72 1.93 -14.08 20.66
C LYS A 72 1.51 -12.63 20.83
N SER A 73 0.28 -12.28 20.49
CA SER A 73 -0.20 -10.90 20.53
C SER A 73 -1.54 -10.79 21.22
N LEU A 74 -1.70 -9.76 22.03
CA LEU A 74 -2.95 -9.44 22.73
C LEU A 74 -3.29 -7.97 22.55
N GLU A 75 -4.54 -7.69 22.20
CA GLU A 75 -5.11 -6.34 22.20
C GLU A 75 -6.25 -6.25 23.21
N SER A 76 -6.16 -5.27 24.10
CA SER A 76 -7.19 -5.03 25.12
C SER A 76 -8.37 -4.24 24.55
N PRO A 77 -9.57 -4.36 25.14
CA PRO A 77 -10.73 -3.61 24.68
C PRO A 77 -10.52 -2.11 24.84
N ARG A 78 -11.31 -1.36 24.06
CA ARG A 78 -11.28 0.10 24.04
C ARG A 78 -11.31 0.72 25.43
N ASP A 79 -12.15 0.19 26.31
CA ASP A 79 -12.45 0.76 27.62
C ASP A 79 -11.56 0.19 28.75
N PHE A 80 -10.56 -0.63 28.39
CA PHE A 80 -9.62 -1.21 29.36
C PHE A 80 -8.76 -0.11 30.00
N ASN A 81 -8.91 0.07 31.31
CA ASN A 81 -8.17 1.06 32.07
C ASN A 81 -7.85 0.57 33.49
N ARG A 82 -7.21 -0.60 33.58
CA ARG A 82 -6.80 -1.22 34.85
C ARG A 82 -5.30 -1.51 34.82
N GLU A 83 -4.68 -1.61 35.99
CA GLU A 83 -3.30 -2.09 36.05
C GLU A 83 -3.25 -3.53 35.52
N LEU A 84 -2.24 -3.85 34.71
CA LEU A 84 -2.06 -5.22 34.29
C LEU A 84 -1.78 -6.09 35.52
N PRO A 85 -2.45 -7.26 35.67
CA PRO A 85 -2.15 -8.16 36.77
C PRO A 85 -0.68 -8.57 36.72
N GLN A 86 -0.02 -8.57 37.88
CA GLN A 86 1.43 -8.79 38.05
C GLN A 86 1.88 -10.23 37.71
N GLN A 87 1.02 -11.05 37.11
CA GLN A 87 1.27 -12.45 36.81
C GLN A 87 0.90 -12.74 35.34
N GLU A 88 1.92 -13.17 34.56
CA GLU A 88 1.80 -14.08 33.41
C GLU A 88 1.50 -13.57 31.98
N PHE A 89 2.21 -12.53 31.53
CA PHE A 89 2.32 -12.24 30.08
C PHE A 89 3.57 -12.85 29.41
N THR A 90 4.18 -13.86 30.03
CA THR A 90 5.51 -14.37 29.66
C THR A 90 5.60 -14.92 28.23
N LYS A 91 4.47 -15.36 27.64
CA LYS A 91 4.38 -15.88 26.26
C LYS A 91 4.19 -14.80 25.20
N LEU A 92 3.78 -13.59 25.57
CA LEU A 92 3.42 -12.55 24.60
C LEU A 92 4.65 -11.85 24.03
N GLU A 93 4.64 -11.72 22.71
CA GLU A 93 5.60 -10.94 21.92
C GLU A 93 5.10 -9.52 21.63
N ALA A 94 3.79 -9.29 21.67
CA ALA A 94 3.17 -7.99 21.40
C ALA A 94 1.95 -7.72 22.30
N VAL A 95 1.85 -6.49 22.82
CA VAL A 95 0.69 -6.02 23.59
C VAL A 95 0.23 -4.66 23.05
N THR A 96 -1.07 -4.55 22.79
CA THR A 96 -1.74 -3.32 22.39
C THR A 96 -2.84 -2.98 23.40
N PHE A 97 -2.79 -1.78 23.96
CA PHE A 97 -3.84 -1.29 24.84
C PHE A 97 -4.89 -0.50 24.05
N GLY A 98 -6.15 -0.73 24.39
CA GLY A 98 -7.30 0.01 23.85
C GLY A 98 -7.29 1.49 24.25
N SER A 99 -8.07 2.31 23.53
CA SER A 99 -7.93 3.77 23.53
C SER A 99 -8.08 4.45 24.90
N HIS A 100 -8.85 3.90 25.85
CA HIS A 100 -9.06 4.50 27.16
C HIS A 100 -7.98 4.16 28.20
N PHE A 101 -7.01 3.30 27.88
CA PHE A 101 -5.97 2.90 28.83
C PHE A 101 -5.12 4.10 29.29
N ASN A 102 -5.08 4.32 30.60
CA ASN A 102 -4.31 5.36 31.28
C ASN A 102 -3.89 4.93 32.71
N SER A 103 -3.86 3.62 32.97
CA SER A 103 -3.35 3.07 34.23
C SER A 103 -1.83 3.09 34.25
N GLY A 104 -1.24 3.13 35.45
CA GLY A 104 0.20 3.13 35.63
C GLY A 104 0.84 1.89 34.99
N PHE A 105 1.92 2.10 34.23
CA PHE A 105 2.75 1.03 33.69
C PHE A 105 4.13 1.13 34.34
N VAL A 106 4.24 0.63 35.58
CA VAL A 106 5.48 0.66 36.35
C VAL A 106 6.11 -0.72 36.28
N CYS A 107 7.25 -0.83 35.60
CA CYS A 107 7.99 -2.09 35.49
C CYS A 107 8.88 -2.37 36.72
N CYS A 108 8.96 -1.44 37.67
CA CYS A 108 10.00 -1.39 38.72
C CYS A 108 9.63 -2.09 40.04
N THR A 109 8.49 -2.77 40.12
CA THR A 109 8.09 -3.52 41.32
C THR A 109 8.36 -5.02 41.10
N LEU A 110 9.01 -5.69 42.05
CA LEU A 110 8.96 -7.16 42.10
C LEU A 110 7.48 -7.54 42.36
N PRO A 111 6.85 -8.40 41.54
CA PRO A 111 7.42 -9.49 40.72
C PRO A 111 7.39 -9.25 39.19
N VAL A 112 7.62 -8.02 38.69
CA VAL A 112 7.57 -7.72 37.25
C VAL A 112 8.75 -8.31 36.43
N ILE A 113 9.77 -8.87 37.10
CA ILE A 113 10.95 -9.47 36.46
C ILE A 113 10.59 -10.67 35.55
N SER A 114 9.46 -11.36 35.75
CA SER A 114 9.07 -12.49 34.88
C SER A 114 8.19 -12.11 33.69
N ILE A 115 7.63 -10.89 33.63
CA ILE A 115 6.40 -10.63 32.85
C ILE A 115 6.67 -10.38 31.35
N ALA A 116 7.89 -10.05 30.91
CA ALA A 116 8.09 -9.51 29.56
C ALA A 116 9.43 -9.85 28.88
N GLU A 117 10.07 -10.97 29.23
CA GLU A 117 11.28 -11.39 28.52
C GLU A 117 11.04 -11.51 27.01
N ASN A 118 9.86 -11.93 26.58
CA ASN A 118 9.56 -12.12 25.16
C ASN A 118 8.91 -10.89 24.48
N LEU A 119 8.57 -9.84 25.24
CA LEU A 119 7.82 -8.71 24.70
C LEU A 119 8.71 -7.90 23.75
N THR A 120 8.36 -7.91 22.46
CA THR A 120 9.07 -7.18 21.41
C THR A 120 8.34 -5.93 20.93
N SER A 121 7.03 -5.84 21.13
CA SER A 121 6.21 -4.71 20.69
C SER A 121 5.20 -4.28 21.76
N LEU A 122 5.16 -2.99 22.06
CA LEU A 122 4.24 -2.39 23.04
C LEU A 122 3.57 -1.16 22.45
N HIS A 123 2.24 -1.15 22.46
CA HIS A 123 1.41 -0.07 21.95
C HIS A 123 0.45 0.43 23.04
N PHE A 124 0.62 1.67 23.48
CA PHE A 124 -0.28 2.29 24.44
C PHE A 124 -1.52 2.89 23.77
N GLY A 125 -2.64 2.86 24.48
CA GLY A 125 -3.90 3.47 24.07
C GLY A 125 -3.87 5.00 24.07
N ASP A 126 -4.85 5.60 23.39
CA ASP A 126 -4.93 7.06 23.17
C ASP A 126 -4.89 7.89 24.44
N ASN A 127 -5.49 7.43 25.53
CA ASN A 127 -5.57 8.18 26.79
C ASN A 127 -4.33 8.06 27.67
N PHE A 128 -3.36 7.21 27.33
CA PHE A 128 -2.23 6.93 28.20
C PHE A 128 -1.35 8.17 28.38
N ASN A 129 -1.23 8.63 29.63
CA ASN A 129 -0.44 9.81 29.99
C ASN A 129 0.23 9.63 31.37
N GLN A 130 0.63 8.41 31.70
CA GLN A 130 1.36 8.07 32.92
C GLN A 130 2.88 8.09 32.71
N PRO A 131 3.69 8.34 33.75
CA PRO A 131 5.14 8.18 33.65
C PRO A 131 5.49 6.73 33.31
N ILE A 132 6.60 6.54 32.59
CA ILE A 132 7.07 5.22 32.15
C ILE A 132 8.44 4.91 32.74
N ASP A 133 8.68 3.63 32.99
CA ASP A 133 10.01 3.04 33.15
C ASP A 133 10.01 1.66 32.50
N LEU A 134 10.74 1.54 31.39
CA LEU A 134 10.73 0.36 30.52
C LEU A 134 12.12 -0.27 30.43
N VAL A 135 13.06 0.12 31.29
CA VAL A 135 14.46 -0.32 31.23
C VAL A 135 14.61 -1.85 31.32
N LEU A 136 13.70 -2.51 32.05
CA LEU A 136 13.70 -3.96 32.24
C LEU A 136 13.15 -4.75 31.05
N LEU A 137 12.51 -4.08 30.06
CA LEU A 137 11.99 -4.73 28.85
C LEU A 137 13.11 -4.96 27.83
N GLN A 138 14.07 -5.81 28.17
CA GLN A 138 15.34 -5.95 27.44
C GLN A 138 15.19 -6.41 25.98
N ASN A 139 14.05 -6.99 25.59
CA ASN A 139 13.79 -7.44 24.21
C ASN A 139 12.80 -6.54 23.43
N LEU A 140 12.36 -5.42 24.01
CA LEU A 140 11.40 -4.51 23.39
C LEU A 140 12.02 -3.79 22.20
N LYS A 141 11.52 -4.07 20.99
CA LYS A 141 11.98 -3.48 19.73
C LYS A 141 11.10 -2.32 19.26
N THR A 142 9.81 -2.37 19.52
CA THR A 142 8.84 -1.38 19.05
C THR A 142 8.05 -0.81 20.22
N LEU A 143 8.01 0.52 20.32
CA LEU A 143 7.22 1.25 21.29
C LEU A 143 6.39 2.32 20.57
N SER A 144 5.08 2.32 20.75
CA SER A 144 4.23 3.45 20.35
C SER A 144 3.36 3.96 21.48
N PHE A 145 3.28 5.29 21.59
CA PHE A 145 2.35 5.97 22.48
C PHE A 145 1.06 6.35 21.76
N GLY A 146 -0.04 6.34 22.50
CA GLY A 146 -1.31 6.91 22.05
C GLY A 146 -1.32 8.45 22.12
N SER A 147 -2.44 9.01 21.68
CA SER A 147 -2.60 10.45 21.40
C SER A 147 -2.24 11.39 22.57
N ASN A 148 -2.58 11.07 23.82
CA ASN A 148 -2.49 11.98 24.96
C ASN A 148 -1.17 11.92 25.73
N PHE A 149 -0.25 11.00 25.40
CA PHE A 149 1.00 10.86 26.14
C PHE A 149 1.85 12.14 26.03
N ASN A 150 2.11 12.79 27.16
CA ASN A 150 2.88 14.03 27.22
C ASN A 150 3.77 14.10 28.49
N GLN A 151 4.18 12.95 29.01
CA GLN A 151 5.09 12.88 30.17
C GLN A 151 6.56 13.01 29.76
N LYS A 152 7.40 13.55 30.64
CA LYS A 152 8.84 13.67 30.38
C LYS A 152 9.51 12.30 30.44
N ILE A 153 10.26 11.93 29.41
CA ILE A 153 11.07 10.70 29.39
C ILE A 153 12.49 11.04 29.86
N LYS A 154 12.99 10.31 30.86
CA LYS A 154 14.33 10.51 31.43
C LYS A 154 15.37 9.64 30.71
N SER A 155 16.64 10.00 30.86
CA SER A 155 17.75 9.16 30.40
C SER A 155 17.72 7.82 31.11
N GLY A 156 17.92 6.72 30.38
CA GLY A 156 17.92 5.36 30.93
C GLY A 156 16.52 4.73 31.12
N THR A 157 15.45 5.44 30.75
CA THR A 157 14.06 4.96 30.85
C THR A 157 13.67 3.98 29.73
N LEU A 158 14.29 4.11 28.56
CA LEU A 158 14.04 3.27 27.39
C LEU A 158 15.06 2.13 27.32
N PRO A 159 14.66 0.90 26.92
CA PRO A 159 15.56 -0.24 26.84
C PRO A 159 16.54 -0.14 25.66
N ASP A 160 17.74 -0.68 25.84
CA ASP A 160 18.84 -0.66 24.85
C ASP A 160 18.56 -1.49 23.58
N SER A 161 17.49 -2.27 23.55
CA SER A 161 17.06 -3.03 22.37
C SER A 161 16.09 -2.27 21.47
N LEU A 162 15.55 -1.13 21.90
CA LEU A 162 14.50 -0.41 21.19
C LEU A 162 14.98 0.04 19.80
N ARG A 163 14.22 -0.33 18.77
CA ARG A 163 14.49 -0.02 17.36
C ARG A 163 13.54 1.03 16.79
N ILE A 164 12.28 1.03 17.22
CA ILE A 164 11.23 1.91 16.70
C ILE A 164 10.55 2.61 17.87
N LEU A 165 10.52 3.94 17.82
CA LEU A 165 9.82 4.78 18.79
C LEU A 165 8.86 5.73 18.07
N LYS A 166 7.56 5.65 18.41
CA LYS A 166 6.51 6.50 17.85
C LYS A 166 5.76 7.24 18.95
N PHE A 167 5.69 8.55 18.87
CA PHE A 167 4.87 9.37 19.75
C PHE A 167 3.48 9.61 19.15
N GLY A 168 2.44 9.56 19.98
CA GLY A 168 1.09 9.99 19.61
C GLY A 168 0.93 11.50 19.60
N ALA A 169 -0.24 12.00 19.19
CA ALA A 169 -0.48 13.38 18.75
C ALA A 169 0.02 14.52 19.67
N HIS A 170 -0.06 14.40 21.00
CA HIS A 170 0.10 15.53 21.92
C HIS A 170 1.48 15.63 22.61
N TYR A 171 2.40 14.69 22.39
CA TYR A 171 3.71 14.74 23.05
C TYR A 171 4.50 16.00 22.70
N ASN A 172 4.80 16.87 23.67
CA ASN A 172 5.47 18.15 23.40
C ASN A 172 6.45 18.56 24.51
N GLN A 173 7.15 17.58 25.08
CA GLN A 173 8.14 17.79 26.13
C GLN A 173 9.54 18.02 25.55
N GLU A 174 10.38 18.74 26.31
CA GLU A 174 11.81 18.86 26.00
C GLU A 174 12.53 17.52 26.26
N MET A 175 13.44 17.16 25.35
CA MET A 175 14.23 15.93 25.45
C MET A 175 15.74 16.20 25.46
N ASP A 176 16.45 15.44 26.30
CA ASP A 176 17.92 15.36 26.33
C ASP A 176 18.37 14.24 25.37
N ASN A 177 19.55 14.38 24.76
CA ASN A 177 20.10 13.43 23.79
C ASN A 177 20.35 12.05 24.41
N ALA A 178 20.56 12.01 25.73
CA ALA A 178 20.78 10.77 26.46
C ALA A 178 19.51 9.91 26.64
N VAL A 179 18.35 10.37 26.16
CA VAL A 179 17.09 9.62 26.24
C VAL A 179 17.04 8.46 25.24
N PHE A 180 17.63 8.60 24.05
CA PHE A 180 17.48 7.58 22.99
C PHE A 180 18.56 6.49 23.08
N PRO A 181 18.18 5.20 22.99
CA PRO A 181 19.13 4.10 22.97
C PRO A 181 19.90 4.06 21.64
N LYS A 182 21.15 3.57 21.67
CA LYS A 182 22.03 3.51 20.48
C LYS A 182 21.45 2.66 19.34
N SER A 183 20.63 1.69 19.69
CA SER A 183 19.94 0.78 18.77
C SER A 183 18.82 1.41 17.96
N LEU A 184 18.36 2.63 18.29
CA LEU A 184 17.17 3.20 17.69
C LEU A 184 17.37 3.43 16.19
N GLU A 185 16.50 2.83 15.37
CA GLU A 185 16.55 2.89 13.91
C GLU A 185 15.48 3.81 13.32
N SER A 186 14.34 3.99 13.99
CA SER A 186 13.25 4.85 13.52
C SER A 186 12.62 5.65 14.66
N LEU A 187 12.48 6.95 14.44
CA LEU A 187 11.88 7.90 15.39
C LEU A 187 10.81 8.75 14.70
N THR A 188 9.59 8.68 15.21
CA THR A 188 8.46 9.50 14.77
C THR A 188 7.99 10.38 15.92
N PHE A 189 8.16 11.70 15.78
CA PHE A 189 7.64 12.69 16.72
C PHE A 189 6.14 12.92 16.53
N SER A 190 5.50 13.45 17.58
CA SER A 190 4.08 13.74 17.58
C SER A 190 3.70 14.89 16.65
N THR A 191 2.42 14.94 16.26
CA THR A 191 1.78 16.06 15.56
C THR A 191 2.02 17.40 16.25
N CYS A 192 1.90 17.46 17.59
CA CYS A 192 2.04 18.70 18.34
C CYS A 192 3.48 19.05 18.73
N PHE A 193 4.46 18.20 18.41
CA PHE A 193 5.84 18.40 18.81
C PHE A 193 6.42 19.66 18.15
N ASN A 194 6.70 20.68 18.97
CA ASN A 194 7.31 21.94 18.53
C ASN A 194 8.29 22.48 19.57
N LYS A 195 8.99 21.58 20.26
CA LYS A 195 10.10 21.95 21.13
C LYS A 195 11.42 21.88 20.38
N LYS A 196 12.39 22.65 20.88
CA LYS A 196 13.78 22.38 20.56
C LYS A 196 14.05 20.98 21.07
N ILE A 197 14.10 20.03 20.16
CA ILE A 197 14.94 18.87 20.35
C ILE A 197 16.32 19.50 20.59
N PHE A 198 17.06 19.08 21.63
CA PHE A 198 18.41 19.60 21.95
C PHE A 198 18.44 20.87 22.79
N GLN A 199 18.32 20.68 24.09
CA GLN A 199 19.11 21.46 25.05
C GLN A 199 19.73 20.52 26.06
N LYS A 200 21.03 20.67 26.31
CA LYS A 200 21.47 20.62 27.71
C LYS A 200 22.46 21.72 28.03
N ARG A 201 22.19 22.32 29.18
CA ARG A 201 23.07 23.18 29.98
C ARG A 201 24.44 22.54 30.12
N GLY A 202 25.47 23.37 30.03
CA GLY A 202 26.86 22.95 30.04
C GLY A 202 27.20 22.05 31.23
N CYS A 203 28.06 21.07 30.99
CA CYS A 203 28.89 20.53 32.05
C CYS A 203 29.78 21.69 32.53
N SER A 204 29.49 22.26 33.69
CA SER A 204 30.42 23.12 34.40
C SER A 204 31.58 22.25 34.90
N GLY A 205 32.60 22.07 34.06
CA GLY A 205 33.95 21.93 34.60
C GLY A 205 34.29 23.24 35.33
N SER A 206 35.01 23.14 36.43
CA SER A 206 35.45 24.21 37.35
C SER A 206 36.13 25.43 36.69
N ASP A 207 36.39 25.39 35.40
CA ASP A 207 37.31 26.28 34.68
C ASP A 207 36.66 26.94 33.44
N GLY A 208 35.34 26.81 33.26
CA GLY A 208 34.52 27.71 32.43
C GLY A 208 34.83 27.80 30.91
N LYS A 209 35.79 27.02 30.39
CA LYS A 209 36.32 27.13 29.02
C LYS A 209 36.05 25.89 28.13
N GLY A 210 34.95 25.18 28.36
CA GLY A 210 34.54 24.04 27.53
C GLY A 210 33.64 24.45 26.36
N GLY A 211 34.18 24.69 25.17
CA GLY A 211 33.38 24.82 23.94
C GLY A 211 32.73 23.48 23.56
N ILE A 212 31.39 23.41 23.61
CA ILE A 212 30.60 22.20 23.33
C ILE A 212 30.09 22.23 21.89
N ILE A 213 30.26 21.13 21.16
CA ILE A 213 29.55 20.91 19.88
C ILE A 213 28.42 19.91 20.14
N SER A 214 27.19 20.41 20.25
CA SER A 214 25.98 19.60 20.41
C SER A 214 25.77 18.71 19.18
N SER A 215 25.68 17.40 19.38
CA SER A 215 25.22 16.45 18.35
C SER A 215 24.10 15.59 18.90
N ILE A 216 23.11 15.42 18.05
CA ILE A 216 21.74 14.99 18.35
C ILE A 216 21.68 13.50 18.50
N LEU A 217 22.39 12.86 17.58
CA LEU A 217 22.47 11.43 17.39
C LEU A 217 23.85 11.08 16.80
N GLY A 218 24.62 12.04 16.26
CA GLY A 218 26.00 11.82 15.81
C GLY A 218 27.04 11.88 16.92
N LYS A 219 28.33 11.61 16.60
CA LYS A 219 29.43 11.63 17.58
C LYS A 219 29.50 12.96 18.35
N THR A 220 29.32 12.89 19.67
CA THR A 220 29.50 14.04 20.58
C THR A 220 30.90 13.99 21.17
N LEU A 221 31.64 15.11 21.10
CA LEU A 221 32.93 15.26 21.80
C LEU A 221 32.64 15.70 23.24
N CYS A 222 32.89 14.81 24.20
CA CYS A 222 32.84 15.13 25.62
C CYS A 222 34.26 15.46 26.10
N ARG A 223 34.43 16.63 26.73
CA ARG A 223 35.66 17.03 27.42
C ARG A 223 35.42 16.95 28.92
N SER A 224 36.15 16.05 29.59
CA SER A 224 36.28 16.04 31.05
C SER A 224 37.76 15.85 31.39
N SER A 225 38.29 16.70 32.28
CA SER A 225 39.57 16.48 32.99
C SER A 225 40.65 15.79 32.14
N SER A 226 41.14 16.50 31.12
CA SER A 226 42.29 16.12 30.28
C SER A 226 42.11 14.90 29.34
N LYS A 227 40.94 14.25 29.30
CA LYS A 227 40.67 13.14 28.37
C LYS A 227 39.52 13.47 27.41
N LYS A 228 39.74 13.19 26.12
CA LYS A 228 38.72 13.31 25.07
C LYS A 228 37.98 11.97 24.97
N TYR A 229 36.67 11.99 25.18
CA TYR A 229 35.82 10.81 24.96
C TYR A 229 34.76 11.13 23.89
N TYR A 230 34.54 10.17 22.99
CA TYR A 230 33.51 10.26 21.96
C TYR A 230 32.31 9.41 22.40
N ARG A 231 31.10 9.99 22.43
CA ARG A 231 29.89 9.17 22.46
C ARG A 231 29.66 8.59 21.06
N ASP A 232 29.40 7.30 20.98
CA ASP A 232 29.00 6.65 19.73
C ASP A 232 27.67 7.20 19.22
N GLU A 233 27.55 7.23 17.90
CA GLU A 233 26.40 7.72 17.15
C GLU A 233 25.24 6.72 17.21
N VAL A 234 24.01 7.21 17.38
CA VAL A 234 22.79 6.40 17.29
C VAL A 234 22.58 5.99 15.83
N ASN A 235 22.26 4.72 15.61
CA ASN A 235 22.08 4.16 14.27
C ASN A 235 20.69 4.47 13.66
N LEU A 236 20.28 5.73 13.72
CA LEU A 236 18.97 6.16 13.23
C LEU A 236 18.95 6.18 11.70
N LYS A 237 18.01 5.45 11.11
CA LYS A 237 17.77 5.37 9.66
C LYS A 237 16.64 6.28 9.22
N SER A 238 15.59 6.43 10.04
CA SER A 238 14.40 7.23 9.74
C SER A 238 14.10 8.24 10.84
N LEU A 239 13.85 9.50 10.44
CA LEU A 239 13.42 10.58 11.32
C LEU A 239 12.21 11.30 10.72
N GLU A 240 11.10 11.27 11.45
CA GLU A 240 9.85 11.94 11.05
C GLU A 240 9.42 12.96 12.11
N PHE A 241 9.22 14.22 11.70
CA PHE A 241 8.61 15.27 12.52
C PHE A 241 7.11 15.33 12.28
N GLY A 242 6.35 15.63 13.34
CA GLY A 242 4.91 15.87 13.20
C GLY A 242 4.58 17.30 12.80
N ASP A 243 3.28 17.53 12.60
CA ASP A 243 2.78 18.66 11.82
C ASP A 243 3.14 20.04 12.32
N TYR A 244 3.23 20.27 13.63
CA TYR A 244 3.48 21.60 14.19
C TYR A 244 4.96 21.97 14.31
N PHE A 245 5.87 21.05 13.98
CA PHE A 245 7.31 21.33 14.04
C PHE A 245 7.72 22.38 13.01
N ASN A 246 8.21 23.54 13.47
CA ASN A 246 8.66 24.62 12.59
C ASN A 246 9.91 25.34 13.12
N LEU A 247 10.79 24.62 13.84
CA LEU A 247 12.02 25.19 14.38
C LEU A 247 13.18 25.07 13.40
N PRO A 248 14.08 26.07 13.32
CA PRO A 248 15.20 26.04 12.38
C PRO A 248 16.20 24.95 12.76
N LEU A 249 16.71 24.22 11.76
CA LEU A 249 17.68 23.14 11.98
C LEU A 249 19.13 23.64 12.10
N LYS A 250 19.33 24.88 12.54
CA LYS A 250 20.66 25.49 12.64
C LYS A 250 21.48 24.74 13.68
N ASN A 251 22.67 24.26 13.30
CA ASN A 251 23.61 23.48 14.14
C ASN A 251 23.16 22.06 14.52
N ILE A 252 22.13 21.53 13.87
CA ILE A 252 21.66 20.17 14.08
C ILE A 252 22.61 19.19 13.36
N ARG A 253 23.29 18.33 14.14
CA ARG A 253 24.07 17.18 13.61
C ARG A 253 23.23 15.91 13.65
N LEU A 254 22.55 15.62 12.55
CA LEU A 254 21.83 14.36 12.34
C LEU A 254 22.82 13.20 12.15
N PRO A 255 22.40 11.96 12.45
CA PRO A 255 23.31 10.83 12.42
C PRO A 255 23.64 10.43 10.98
N SER A 256 24.87 9.99 10.77
CA SER A 256 25.39 9.60 9.45
C SER A 256 24.64 8.41 8.85
N SER A 257 23.99 7.57 9.66
CA SER A 257 23.14 6.45 9.23
C SER A 257 21.78 6.88 8.65
N LEU A 258 21.39 8.16 8.75
CA LEU A 258 20.05 8.62 8.38
C LEU A 258 19.83 8.56 6.88
N THR A 259 18.81 7.81 6.45
CA THR A 259 18.42 7.63 5.04
C THR A 259 17.09 8.30 4.71
N LEU A 260 16.20 8.50 5.69
CA LEU A 260 14.91 9.16 5.53
C LEU A 260 14.77 10.33 6.51
N LEU A 261 14.45 11.51 5.98
CA LEU A 261 14.06 12.69 6.75
C LEU A 261 12.72 13.22 6.25
N LYS A 262 11.73 13.29 7.15
CA LYS A 262 10.39 13.80 6.85
C LYS A 262 10.00 14.91 7.81
N PHE A 263 9.55 16.03 7.24
CA PHE A 263 8.98 17.14 7.99
C PHE A 263 7.45 17.07 8.00
N GLY A 264 6.86 17.52 9.10
CA GLY A 264 5.42 17.70 9.22
C GLY A 264 4.92 18.96 8.51
N SER A 265 3.59 19.09 8.45
CA SER A 265 2.86 20.07 7.64
C SER A 265 3.33 21.52 7.79
N ASN A 266 3.62 22.02 8.99
CA ASN A 266 3.90 23.45 9.23
C ASN A 266 5.36 23.84 9.03
N PHE A 267 6.25 22.90 8.74
CA PHE A 267 7.66 23.20 8.60
C PHE A 267 7.91 24.11 7.39
N ASN A 268 8.44 25.31 7.64
CA ASN A 268 8.72 26.30 6.59
C ASN A 268 10.00 27.11 6.89
N GLN A 269 10.96 26.51 7.60
CA GLN A 269 12.24 27.14 7.88
C GLN A 269 13.20 26.97 6.71
N LYS A 270 14.09 27.96 6.50
CA LYS A 270 15.20 27.81 5.55
C LYS A 270 16.09 26.65 5.99
N THR A 271 16.22 25.64 5.14
CA THR A 271 17.07 24.47 5.36
C THR A 271 18.13 24.39 4.27
N PHE A 272 19.21 23.65 4.54
CA PHE A 272 20.26 23.38 3.54
C PHE A 272 20.82 24.65 2.90
N THR A 273 21.12 25.69 3.70
CA THR A 273 21.50 27.02 3.18
C THR A 273 22.98 27.17 2.81
N THR A 274 23.84 26.21 3.17
CA THR A 274 25.28 26.26 2.90
C THR A 274 25.83 24.87 2.58
N THR A 275 26.87 24.81 1.74
CA THR A 275 27.55 23.57 1.32
C THR A 275 28.04 22.71 2.51
N PRO A 276 28.68 23.28 3.56
CA PRO A 276 29.07 22.51 4.75
C PRO A 276 27.91 21.96 5.57
N SER A 277 26.69 22.49 5.40
CA SER A 277 25.49 21.96 6.05
C SER A 277 24.94 20.74 5.32
N ILE A 278 25.08 20.65 4.00
CA ILE A 278 24.56 19.50 3.22
C ILE A 278 25.50 18.28 3.22
N THR A 279 26.81 18.47 3.30
CA THR A 279 27.80 17.36 3.28
C THR A 279 27.77 16.49 4.53
N LYS A 280 27.02 16.91 5.56
CA LYS A 280 26.73 16.13 6.77
C LYS A 280 25.68 15.04 6.54
N PHE A 281 24.90 15.14 5.46
CA PHE A 281 23.83 14.21 5.10
C PHE A 281 24.32 13.19 4.06
N LYS A 282 25.35 12.41 4.39
CA LYS A 282 26.05 11.57 3.41
C LYS A 282 25.23 10.40 2.87
N ASN A 283 24.25 9.93 3.64
CA ASN A 283 23.45 8.76 3.31
C ASN A 283 21.95 9.06 3.17
N LEU A 284 21.57 10.34 3.19
CA LEU A 284 20.16 10.74 3.10
C LEU A 284 19.67 10.49 1.67
N THR A 285 18.78 9.51 1.49
CA THR A 285 18.24 9.10 0.18
C THR A 285 16.85 9.66 -0.07
N THR A 286 16.07 9.88 0.98
CA THR A 286 14.69 10.38 0.89
C THR A 286 14.47 11.60 1.78
N LEU A 287 13.98 12.68 1.18
CA LEU A 287 13.64 13.92 1.86
C LEU A 287 12.20 14.31 1.53
N ILE A 288 11.39 14.48 2.56
CA ILE A 288 9.96 14.82 2.44
C ILE A 288 9.68 16.10 3.21
N PHE A 289 9.20 17.12 2.51
CA PHE A 289 8.75 18.38 3.11
C PHE A 289 7.23 18.39 3.28
N GLY A 290 6.77 18.97 4.39
CA GLY A 290 5.35 19.12 4.70
C GLY A 290 4.64 20.19 3.88
N ASN A 291 3.33 20.29 4.11
CA ASN A 291 2.38 21.05 3.30
C ASN A 291 2.70 22.55 3.17
N LEU A 292 3.21 23.22 4.20
CA LEU A 292 3.46 24.67 4.20
C LEU A 292 4.88 25.04 3.76
N TYR A 293 5.75 24.08 3.47
CA TYR A 293 7.12 24.36 3.08
C TYR A 293 7.17 25.12 1.76
N ASN A 294 7.71 26.34 1.78
CA ASN A 294 7.79 27.21 0.61
C ASN A 294 9.00 28.14 0.69
N GLN A 295 10.17 27.56 0.96
CA GLN A 295 11.45 28.27 0.93
C GLN A 295 12.24 27.94 -0.35
N ASN A 296 13.07 28.88 -0.81
CA ASN A 296 13.99 28.61 -1.92
C ASN A 296 14.97 27.48 -1.57
N ILE A 297 15.13 26.54 -2.50
CA ILE A 297 16.06 25.42 -2.38
C ILE A 297 17.33 25.78 -3.15
N VAL A 298 18.41 26.04 -2.40
CA VAL A 298 19.71 26.41 -2.96
C VAL A 298 20.68 25.23 -2.98
N TYR A 299 20.54 24.31 -2.02
CA TYR A 299 21.36 23.10 -1.93
C TYR A 299 20.51 21.91 -1.50
N LEU A 300 20.84 20.71 -2.01
CA LEU A 300 20.31 19.44 -1.53
C LEU A 300 21.45 18.48 -1.17
N PRO A 301 21.21 17.49 -0.30
CA PRO A 301 22.18 16.44 0.00
C PRO A 301 22.65 15.69 -1.27
N PRO A 302 23.96 15.42 -1.44
CA PRO A 302 24.49 14.80 -2.65
C PRO A 302 24.11 13.32 -2.83
N SER A 303 23.57 12.67 -1.80
CA SER A 303 23.09 11.28 -1.83
C SER A 303 21.59 11.14 -2.10
N LEU A 304 20.89 12.25 -2.30
CA LEU A 304 19.43 12.25 -2.37
C LEU A 304 18.94 11.58 -3.65
N VAL A 305 18.02 10.62 -3.51
CA VAL A 305 17.41 9.85 -4.61
C VAL A 305 15.96 10.28 -4.85
N SER A 306 15.23 10.62 -3.78
CA SER A 306 13.83 11.04 -3.84
C SER A 306 13.59 12.32 -3.04
N LEU A 307 12.97 13.31 -3.67
CA LEU A 307 12.52 14.55 -3.05
C LEU A 307 11.00 14.70 -3.18
N GLU A 308 10.32 14.95 -2.08
CA GLU A 308 8.89 15.24 -2.05
C GLU A 308 8.63 16.64 -1.47
N LEU A 309 7.97 17.47 -2.27
CA LEU A 309 7.56 18.83 -1.95
C LEU A 309 6.04 18.87 -1.98
N SER A 310 5.41 19.10 -0.83
CA SER A 310 3.96 18.97 -0.69
C SER A 310 3.20 20.26 -1.10
N PHE A 311 1.98 20.43 -0.57
CA PHE A 311 0.90 21.28 -1.08
C PHE A 311 1.28 22.71 -1.51
N HIS A 312 1.93 23.51 -0.67
CA HIS A 312 2.15 24.96 -0.89
C HIS A 312 3.48 25.31 -1.54
N PHE A 313 4.35 24.33 -1.82
CA PHE A 313 5.66 24.64 -2.38
C PHE A 313 5.52 25.26 -3.78
N ASN A 314 5.97 26.51 -3.94
CA ASN A 314 5.99 27.24 -5.21
C ASN A 314 7.21 28.17 -5.31
N SER A 315 8.28 27.80 -4.61
CA SER A 315 9.54 28.54 -4.54
C SER A 315 10.56 28.04 -5.58
N ILE A 316 11.64 28.80 -5.76
CA ILE A 316 12.68 28.50 -6.74
C ILE A 316 13.54 27.34 -6.24
N ILE A 317 13.86 26.41 -7.13
CA ILE A 317 14.91 25.41 -6.95
C ILE A 317 16.08 25.79 -7.87
N SER A 318 17.26 25.98 -7.29
CA SER A 318 18.45 26.30 -8.09
C SER A 318 18.89 25.07 -8.87
N ALA A 319 19.30 25.22 -10.13
CA ALA A 319 19.78 24.10 -10.95
C ALA A 319 20.99 23.40 -10.30
N SER A 320 21.89 24.18 -9.69
CA SER A 320 23.03 23.67 -8.93
C SER A 320 22.66 22.94 -7.63
N ALA A 321 21.39 23.01 -7.20
CA ALA A 321 20.92 22.30 -6.02
C ALA A 321 20.64 20.82 -6.32
N ILE A 322 20.34 20.47 -7.56
CA ILE A 322 19.92 19.12 -7.95
C ILE A 322 21.13 18.18 -7.97
N PRO A 323 21.19 17.17 -7.10
CA PRO A 323 22.30 16.22 -7.10
C PRO A 323 22.15 15.21 -8.23
N SER A 324 23.28 14.71 -8.75
CA SER A 324 23.29 13.72 -9.83
C SER A 324 22.64 12.38 -9.46
N THR A 325 22.42 12.12 -8.17
CA THR A 325 21.75 10.91 -7.67
C THR A 325 20.23 11.01 -7.66
N LEU A 326 19.65 12.21 -7.87
CA LEU A 326 18.21 12.42 -7.77
C LEU A 326 17.50 11.75 -8.95
N GLU A 327 16.64 10.77 -8.65
CA GLU A 327 15.89 10.03 -9.67
C GLU A 327 14.40 10.39 -9.67
N LYS A 328 13.87 10.84 -8.53
CA LYS A 328 12.46 11.16 -8.35
C LYS A 328 12.27 12.51 -7.66
N ILE A 329 11.42 13.35 -8.26
CA ILE A 329 10.94 14.58 -7.63
C ILE A 329 9.42 14.64 -7.70
N SER A 330 8.79 15.05 -6.61
CA SER A 330 7.35 15.23 -6.51
C SER A 330 7.02 16.64 -6.07
N PHE A 331 6.16 17.31 -6.83
CA PHE A 331 5.64 18.64 -6.56
C PHE A 331 4.15 18.58 -6.21
N GLY A 332 3.78 19.23 -5.13
CA GLY A 332 2.42 19.28 -4.62
C GLY A 332 1.54 20.28 -5.38
N TYR A 333 0.37 20.52 -4.80
CA TYR A 333 -0.76 21.20 -5.44
C TYR A 333 -0.42 22.56 -6.06
N MET A 334 0.34 23.44 -5.38
CA MET A 334 0.54 24.84 -5.77
C MET A 334 1.76 25.13 -6.65
N TYR A 335 2.60 24.13 -6.94
CA TYR A 335 3.82 24.37 -7.70
C TYR A 335 3.52 24.77 -9.15
N ASN A 336 4.03 25.92 -9.59
CA ASN A 336 3.82 26.46 -10.93
C ASN A 336 5.05 27.22 -11.45
N LYS A 337 6.26 26.80 -11.07
CA LYS A 337 7.52 27.36 -11.59
C LYS A 337 8.06 26.48 -12.71
N SER A 338 8.77 27.09 -13.65
CA SER A 338 9.43 26.37 -14.74
C SER A 338 10.36 25.29 -14.20
N LEU A 339 10.43 24.15 -14.90
CA LEU A 339 11.28 23.01 -14.56
C LEU A 339 12.71 23.11 -15.13
N CYS A 340 13.14 24.29 -15.61
CA CYS A 340 14.50 24.48 -16.14
C CYS A 340 15.63 24.04 -15.18
N CYS A 341 15.37 24.00 -13.87
CA CYS A 341 16.33 23.48 -12.88
C CYS A 341 16.64 21.99 -13.02
N LEU A 342 15.77 21.22 -13.70
CA LEU A 342 15.95 19.80 -13.97
C LEU A 342 16.59 19.53 -15.34
N LYS A 343 16.93 20.57 -16.10
CA LYS A 343 17.62 20.42 -17.38
C LYS A 343 18.96 19.71 -17.15
N ASP A 344 19.25 18.70 -17.95
CA ASP A 344 20.46 17.86 -17.86
C ASP A 344 20.60 17.08 -16.54
N SER A 345 19.52 16.93 -15.76
CA SER A 345 19.51 16.13 -14.54
C SER A 345 19.24 14.65 -14.81
N ASN A 346 19.56 13.78 -13.85
CA ASN A 346 19.26 12.34 -13.91
C ASN A 346 17.84 12.00 -13.43
N VAL A 347 16.96 12.99 -13.27
CA VAL A 347 15.60 12.80 -12.75
C VAL A 347 14.75 12.05 -13.77
N LYS A 348 14.38 10.82 -13.43
CA LYS A 348 13.58 9.92 -14.29
C LYS A 348 12.08 10.07 -14.07
N THR A 349 11.67 10.38 -12.83
CA THR A 349 10.27 10.46 -12.44
C THR A 349 9.94 11.84 -11.89
N VAL A 350 9.02 12.54 -12.55
CA VAL A 350 8.47 13.81 -12.09
C VAL A 350 6.98 13.62 -11.79
N ILE A 351 6.56 14.05 -10.60
CA ILE A 351 5.15 14.10 -10.20
C ILE A 351 4.76 15.58 -10.08
N LEU A 352 3.70 15.99 -10.78
CA LEU A 352 3.22 17.38 -10.81
C LEU A 352 1.80 17.48 -10.24
N GLY A 353 1.63 18.44 -9.34
CA GLY A 353 0.34 18.81 -8.77
C GLY A 353 -0.53 19.68 -9.67
N THR A 354 -1.70 20.05 -9.15
CA THR A 354 -2.82 20.60 -9.93
C THR A 354 -2.67 22.07 -10.37
N SER A 355 -1.72 22.83 -9.84
CA SER A 355 -1.55 24.24 -10.27
C SER A 355 -0.45 24.42 -11.31
N PHE A 356 0.23 23.33 -11.72
CA PHE A 356 1.32 23.42 -12.67
C PHE A 356 0.80 23.72 -14.08
N ASN A 357 1.22 24.85 -14.64
CA ASN A 357 0.86 25.33 -15.97
C ASN A 357 2.08 25.97 -16.66
N GLN A 358 3.24 25.28 -16.59
CA GLN A 358 4.47 25.70 -17.26
C GLN A 358 4.87 24.69 -18.33
N PRO A 359 5.62 25.09 -19.37
CA PRO A 359 6.13 24.15 -20.35
C PRO A 359 7.07 23.09 -19.77
N LEU A 360 7.00 21.87 -20.32
CA LEU A 360 7.84 20.72 -19.95
C LEU A 360 9.08 20.63 -20.86
N TYR A 361 10.07 21.52 -20.70
CA TYR A 361 11.33 21.49 -21.49
C TYR A 361 12.41 20.53 -20.94
N THR A 362 12.02 19.44 -20.27
CA THR A 362 12.95 18.56 -19.54
C THR A 362 12.84 17.13 -20.03
N ASP A 363 13.97 16.49 -20.34
CA ASP A 363 14.04 15.07 -20.68
C ASP A 363 13.64 14.22 -19.47
N VAL A 364 12.37 13.79 -19.44
CA VAL A 364 11.80 13.02 -18.33
C VAL A 364 11.21 11.74 -18.88
N ASN A 365 11.65 10.60 -18.33
CA ASN A 365 11.19 9.28 -18.79
C ASN A 365 9.77 8.96 -18.31
N LYS A 366 9.41 9.38 -17.09
CA LYS A 366 8.12 9.12 -16.46
C LYS A 366 7.53 10.39 -15.87
N LEU A 367 6.34 10.75 -16.35
CA LEU A 367 5.58 11.89 -15.88
C LEU A 367 4.26 11.42 -15.27
N VAL A 368 4.02 11.82 -14.03
CA VAL A 368 2.71 11.69 -13.37
C VAL A 368 2.17 13.10 -13.18
N SER A 369 1.05 13.45 -13.78
CA SER A 369 0.57 14.83 -13.74
C SER A 369 -0.93 14.94 -13.53
N ASN A 370 -1.32 15.92 -12.71
CA ASN A 370 -2.69 16.40 -12.62
C ASN A 370 -3.04 17.44 -13.69
N CYS A 371 -2.04 18.05 -14.33
CA CYS A 371 -2.26 19.17 -15.23
C CYS A 371 -1.40 19.05 -16.48
N ILE A 372 -2.10 19.03 -17.61
CA ILE A 372 -1.56 19.32 -18.94
C ILE A 372 -2.58 20.28 -19.57
N GLU A 373 -2.77 21.47 -18.99
CA GLU A 373 -3.70 22.43 -19.58
C GLU A 373 -3.03 23.09 -20.80
N ASN A 374 -3.76 23.05 -21.92
CA ASN A 374 -3.31 23.26 -23.30
C ASN A 374 -3.01 24.74 -23.64
N GLU A 375 -2.98 25.65 -22.67
CA GLU A 375 -2.85 27.09 -22.96
C GLU A 375 -1.47 27.44 -23.52
N ASN A 376 -0.47 26.57 -23.30
CA ASN A 376 0.78 26.58 -24.05
C ASN A 376 0.96 25.19 -24.64
N LYS A 377 1.06 25.09 -25.98
CA LYS A 377 1.49 23.88 -26.71
C LYS A 377 2.93 23.50 -26.32
N SER A 378 3.15 23.08 -25.07
CA SER A 378 4.43 22.54 -24.66
C SER A 378 4.45 21.09 -25.11
N ASP A 379 5.15 20.82 -26.20
CA ASP A 379 5.45 19.46 -26.64
C ASP A 379 5.98 18.66 -25.44
N LEU A 380 5.37 17.50 -25.19
CA LEU A 380 5.89 16.57 -24.20
C LEU A 380 7.29 16.11 -24.63
N PRO A 381 8.21 15.85 -23.69
CA PRO A 381 9.57 15.47 -24.02
C PRO A 381 9.58 14.18 -24.84
N SER A 382 10.38 14.12 -25.90
CA SER A 382 10.46 12.96 -26.81
C SER A 382 10.95 11.68 -26.11
N SER A 383 11.70 11.85 -25.01
CA SER A 383 12.19 10.80 -24.11
C SER A 383 11.12 10.21 -23.18
N LEU A 384 9.90 10.77 -23.15
CA LEU A 384 8.81 10.30 -22.31
C LEU A 384 8.34 8.90 -22.71
N THR A 385 8.42 7.95 -21.78
CA THR A 385 8.01 6.55 -21.95
C THR A 385 6.75 6.19 -21.17
N HIS A 386 6.48 6.90 -20.06
CA HIS A 386 5.32 6.63 -19.20
C HIS A 386 4.62 7.95 -18.85
N LEU A 387 3.33 8.04 -19.17
CA LEU A 387 2.49 9.18 -18.86
C LEU A 387 1.28 8.71 -18.04
N ASP A 388 1.21 9.17 -16.80
CA ASP A 388 0.11 8.88 -15.88
C ASP A 388 -0.67 10.16 -15.56
N LEU A 389 -1.84 10.28 -16.18
CA LEU A 389 -2.84 11.31 -15.95
C LEU A 389 -4.00 10.79 -15.10
N SER A 390 -3.87 9.59 -14.52
CA SER A 390 -4.95 8.94 -13.75
C SER A 390 -5.22 9.60 -12.42
N ILE A 391 -4.39 10.55 -12.01
CA ILE A 391 -4.61 11.36 -10.82
C ILE A 391 -5.41 12.63 -11.13
N SER A 392 -5.51 13.03 -12.40
CA SER A 392 -6.16 14.27 -12.79
C SER A 392 -7.68 14.16 -12.85
N THR A 393 -8.36 14.67 -11.82
CA THR A 393 -9.82 14.70 -11.80
C THR A 393 -10.43 15.71 -12.77
N ARG A 394 -9.65 16.66 -13.29
CA ARG A 394 -10.10 17.79 -14.12
C ARG A 394 -9.66 17.69 -15.59
N PHE A 395 -8.73 16.80 -15.91
CA PHE A 395 -8.17 16.70 -17.24
C PHE A 395 -9.15 16.07 -18.24
N ASP A 396 -9.60 16.88 -19.20
CA ASP A 396 -10.51 16.50 -20.28
C ASP A 396 -10.18 17.29 -21.57
N GLN A 397 -8.90 17.32 -21.95
CA GLN A 397 -8.40 18.04 -23.14
C GLN A 397 -7.85 17.05 -24.18
N ASP A 398 -7.89 17.39 -25.47
CA ASP A 398 -7.34 16.52 -26.52
C ASP A 398 -5.81 16.43 -26.38
N ILE A 399 -5.32 15.21 -26.16
CA ILE A 399 -3.90 14.88 -26.02
C ILE A 399 -3.24 14.42 -27.31
N GLY A 400 -4.00 14.11 -28.36
CA GLY A 400 -3.47 13.43 -29.54
C GLY A 400 -2.27 14.16 -30.13
N SER A 401 -2.44 15.42 -30.53
CA SER A 401 -1.35 16.20 -31.15
C SER A 401 -0.10 16.35 -30.27
N THR A 402 -0.27 16.44 -28.95
CA THR A 402 0.84 16.59 -27.99
C THR A 402 1.64 15.32 -27.76
N LEU A 403 1.10 14.15 -28.08
CA LEU A 403 1.74 12.86 -27.82
C LEU A 403 2.55 12.35 -29.01
N LEU A 404 2.25 12.76 -30.25
CA LEU A 404 2.85 12.24 -31.49
C LEU A 404 4.37 12.04 -31.46
N ASN A 405 5.09 12.99 -30.87
CA ASN A 405 6.56 13.05 -30.89
C ASN A 405 7.22 12.34 -29.69
N THR A 406 6.44 11.66 -28.85
CA THR A 406 6.94 10.97 -27.66
C THR A 406 7.28 9.50 -27.95
N SER A 407 8.18 8.93 -27.15
CA SER A 407 8.51 7.48 -27.15
C SER A 407 7.62 6.70 -26.19
N LEU A 408 6.35 7.10 -26.06
CA LEU A 408 5.46 6.63 -25.01
C LEU A 408 5.17 5.13 -25.16
N ILE A 409 5.30 4.39 -24.07
CA ILE A 409 5.00 2.95 -23.97
C ILE A 409 3.67 2.75 -23.22
N THR A 410 3.45 3.55 -22.18
CA THR A 410 2.26 3.47 -21.33
C THR A 410 1.59 4.83 -21.18
N LEU A 411 0.28 4.86 -21.43
CA LEU A 411 -0.59 6.00 -21.18
C LEU A 411 -1.71 5.60 -20.23
N LYS A 412 -1.84 6.32 -19.11
CA LYS A 412 -2.93 6.13 -18.14
C LYS A 412 -3.75 7.40 -18.04
N LEU A 413 -5.07 7.29 -18.20
CA LEU A 413 -6.02 8.40 -18.18
C LEU A 413 -6.96 8.29 -16.98
N HIS A 414 -7.34 9.43 -16.42
CA HIS A 414 -8.31 9.48 -15.33
C HIS A 414 -9.72 9.16 -15.83
N LYS A 415 -10.55 8.63 -14.93
CA LYS A 415 -11.96 8.28 -15.16
C LYS A 415 -12.89 9.37 -15.67
N ASN A 416 -12.43 10.62 -15.69
CA ASN A 416 -13.24 11.79 -16.08
C ASN A 416 -12.86 12.31 -17.47
N TYR A 417 -11.90 11.68 -18.16
CA TYR A 417 -11.51 12.04 -19.51
C TYR A 417 -12.60 11.62 -20.51
N LYS A 418 -13.10 12.58 -21.29
CA LYS A 418 -14.24 12.45 -22.22
C LYS A 418 -13.90 12.86 -23.65
N LYS A 419 -12.74 13.46 -23.92
CA LYS A 419 -12.34 13.83 -25.29
C LYS A 419 -12.06 12.61 -26.16
N LEU A 420 -12.36 12.76 -27.45
CA LEU A 420 -12.01 11.79 -28.48
C LEU A 420 -10.49 11.63 -28.56
N ILE A 421 -10.00 10.39 -28.46
CA ILE A 421 -8.58 10.08 -28.70
C ILE A 421 -8.40 9.75 -30.17
N ASN A 422 -7.80 10.65 -30.93
CA ASN A 422 -7.37 10.33 -32.29
C ASN A 422 -6.08 9.51 -32.25
N ILE A 423 -6.20 8.24 -32.57
CA ILE A 423 -5.11 7.27 -32.45
C ILE A 423 -4.01 7.48 -33.49
N ASN A 424 -4.33 8.11 -34.61
CA ASN A 424 -3.31 8.52 -35.59
C ASN A 424 -2.35 9.58 -35.02
N LEU A 425 -2.75 10.22 -33.93
CA LEU A 425 -1.94 11.18 -33.20
C LEU A 425 -1.22 10.54 -31.99
N LEU A 426 -1.42 9.25 -31.72
CA LEU A 426 -0.69 8.55 -30.66
C LEU A 426 0.66 8.02 -31.14
N PRO A 427 1.65 7.90 -30.24
CA PRO A 427 2.93 7.27 -30.52
C PRO A 427 2.81 5.85 -31.03
N LYS A 428 3.58 5.51 -32.06
CA LYS A 428 3.68 4.13 -32.56
C LYS A 428 4.25 3.16 -31.50
N SER A 429 5.04 3.68 -30.56
CA SER A 429 5.61 2.91 -29.44
C SER A 429 4.61 2.51 -28.36
N LEU A 430 3.38 3.09 -28.37
CA LEU A 430 2.39 2.89 -27.32
C LEU A 430 1.89 1.45 -27.33
N ASN A 431 2.11 0.73 -26.22
CA ASN A 431 1.74 -0.67 -26.06
C ASN A 431 0.64 -0.88 -25.03
N ASP A 432 0.50 0.03 -24.06
CA ASP A 432 -0.47 -0.05 -22.98
C ASP A 432 -1.25 1.26 -22.81
N LEU A 433 -2.56 1.20 -22.98
CA LEU A 433 -3.49 2.31 -22.80
C LEU A 433 -4.53 1.93 -21.75
N GLN A 434 -4.51 2.65 -20.63
CA GLN A 434 -5.41 2.45 -19.50
C GLN A 434 -6.31 3.67 -19.32
N SER A 435 -7.63 3.48 -19.25
CA SER A 435 -8.62 4.52 -18.98
C SER A 435 -9.58 4.02 -17.90
N ASP A 436 -9.69 4.74 -16.78
CA ASP A 436 -10.45 4.28 -15.60
C ASP A 436 -11.92 4.79 -15.55
N GLY A 437 -12.52 5.28 -16.65
CA GLY A 437 -13.93 5.74 -16.56
C GLY A 437 -14.63 6.29 -17.81
N SER A 438 -15.89 6.70 -17.57
CA SER A 438 -17.01 6.79 -18.51
C SER A 438 -16.83 7.78 -19.64
N SER A 439 -16.16 7.34 -20.70
CA SER A 439 -16.00 8.09 -21.94
C SER A 439 -17.17 7.83 -22.88
N SER A 440 -17.83 8.91 -23.30
CA SER A 440 -18.68 8.95 -24.49
C SER A 440 -17.84 9.33 -25.70
N SER A 441 -17.94 8.52 -26.75
CA SER A 441 -17.30 8.60 -28.06
C SER A 441 -15.79 8.32 -28.11
N SER A 442 -15.39 7.13 -28.58
CA SER A 442 -14.05 6.87 -29.14
C SER A 442 -14.11 5.90 -30.33
N THR A 443 -13.43 6.25 -31.43
CA THR A 443 -13.19 5.41 -32.62
C THR A 443 -11.71 5.10 -32.71
N LEU A 444 -11.34 3.81 -32.88
CA LEU A 444 -9.95 3.35 -32.92
C LEU A 444 -9.49 2.95 -34.35
N THR A 445 -8.32 3.43 -34.79
CA THR A 445 -7.61 2.97 -36.00
C THR A 445 -6.07 3.09 -35.86
N THR A 446 -5.36 2.19 -35.15
CA THR A 446 -3.92 1.89 -35.41
C THR A 446 -3.48 0.47 -35.00
N SER A 447 -2.36 0.02 -35.56
CA SER A 447 -1.84 -1.36 -35.59
C SER A 447 -0.85 -1.76 -34.48
N THR A 448 -0.76 -1.06 -33.34
CA THR A 448 0.26 -1.39 -32.29
C THR A 448 -0.28 -1.61 -30.87
N ILE A 449 -1.55 -1.30 -30.60
CA ILE A 449 -2.15 -1.42 -29.26
C ILE A 449 -2.40 -2.90 -28.93
N LYS A 450 -1.73 -3.43 -27.89
CA LYS A 450 -1.86 -4.84 -27.47
C LYS A 450 -3.00 -5.07 -26.45
N SER A 451 -3.34 -4.05 -25.65
CA SER A 451 -4.38 -4.07 -24.61
C SER A 451 -5.17 -2.75 -24.54
N TYR A 452 -6.49 -2.84 -24.32
CA TYR A 452 -7.41 -1.68 -24.20
C TYR A 452 -8.51 -1.92 -23.14
N ASP A 453 -8.93 -0.88 -22.41
CA ASP A 453 -10.00 -0.89 -21.38
C ASP A 453 -11.12 0.13 -21.73
N THR A 454 -12.40 -0.25 -21.59
CA THR A 454 -13.57 0.53 -22.09
C THR A 454 -14.61 0.90 -21.02
N SER A 455 -15.25 2.08 -21.16
CA SER A 455 -16.25 2.66 -20.22
C SER A 455 -17.35 3.51 -20.97
N PRO A 456 -18.57 3.79 -20.44
CA PRO A 456 -19.79 4.03 -21.24
C PRO A 456 -20.17 5.51 -21.47
N ASN A 457 -20.74 5.85 -22.65
CA ASN A 457 -22.09 6.43 -22.82
C ASN A 457 -22.31 7.06 -24.21
N SER A 458 -22.53 6.26 -25.27
CA SER A 458 -23.42 6.69 -26.37
C SER A 458 -23.83 5.50 -27.25
N LYS A 459 -25.09 5.51 -27.70
CA LYS A 459 -25.70 4.54 -28.62
C LYS A 459 -24.97 4.44 -29.99
N MET A 460 -23.96 5.29 -30.23
CA MET A 460 -23.26 5.52 -31.50
C MET A 460 -21.89 4.82 -31.60
N GLU A 461 -21.25 4.46 -30.47
CA GLU A 461 -19.85 3.98 -30.43
C GLU A 461 -19.63 2.52 -30.84
N ILE A 462 -20.51 1.61 -30.40
CA ILE A 462 -20.38 0.19 -30.78
C ILE A 462 -20.58 0.04 -32.28
N GLN A 463 -21.50 0.76 -32.92
CA GLN A 463 -21.70 0.61 -34.36
C GLN A 463 -20.51 1.15 -35.20
N GLN A 464 -19.73 2.12 -34.70
CA GLN A 464 -18.61 2.75 -35.43
C GLN A 464 -17.21 2.25 -35.05
N MET A 465 -16.96 1.68 -33.85
CA MET A 465 -15.70 0.97 -33.53
C MET A 465 -15.50 -0.30 -34.39
N ILE A 466 -16.57 -0.77 -35.02
CA ILE A 466 -16.77 -2.16 -35.48
C ILE A 466 -16.75 -2.28 -37.00
N SER A 467 -16.82 -1.14 -37.68
CA SER A 467 -16.51 -1.03 -39.10
C SER A 467 -14.99 -1.00 -39.37
N THR A 468 -14.15 -0.66 -38.37
CA THR A 468 -12.68 -0.50 -38.55
C THR A 468 -11.80 -1.57 -37.88
N SER A 469 -12.36 -2.43 -37.01
CA SER A 469 -11.56 -3.36 -36.19
C SER A 469 -10.95 -4.56 -36.96
N SER A 470 -11.29 -4.76 -38.23
CA SER A 470 -10.69 -5.79 -39.09
C SER A 470 -9.19 -5.60 -39.36
N LEU A 471 -8.57 -4.50 -38.92
CA LEU A 471 -7.20 -4.08 -39.28
C LEU A 471 -6.21 -3.95 -38.10
N LEU A 472 -6.58 -4.27 -36.84
CA LEU A 472 -5.74 -3.99 -35.66
C LEU A 472 -5.29 -5.26 -34.90
N PRO A 473 -4.02 -5.40 -34.47
CA PRO A 473 -3.51 -6.55 -33.72
C PRO A 473 -3.76 -6.43 -32.20
N ILE A 474 -5.00 -6.14 -31.82
CA ILE A 474 -5.40 -6.07 -30.40
C ILE A 474 -5.56 -7.50 -29.87
N SER A 475 -4.72 -7.88 -28.91
CA SER A 475 -4.71 -9.23 -28.32
C SER A 475 -5.62 -9.39 -27.10
N LYS A 476 -5.93 -8.28 -26.41
CA LYS A 476 -6.75 -8.27 -25.18
C LYS A 476 -7.68 -7.05 -25.14
N ILE A 477 -8.95 -7.29 -24.82
CA ILE A 477 -9.96 -6.24 -24.56
C ILE A 477 -10.49 -6.42 -23.13
N ILE A 478 -10.61 -5.30 -22.42
CA ILE A 478 -11.23 -5.23 -21.10
C ILE A 478 -12.48 -4.33 -21.21
N PHE A 479 -13.59 -4.82 -20.70
CA PHE A 479 -14.83 -4.06 -20.52
C PHE A 479 -14.99 -3.76 -19.03
N ASP A 480 -14.97 -2.50 -18.65
CA ASP A 480 -15.01 -2.11 -17.24
C ASP A 480 -16.43 -2.25 -16.62
N LYS A 481 -16.45 -2.16 -15.29
CA LYS A 481 -17.56 -2.06 -14.34
C LYS A 481 -18.67 -1.11 -14.72
N SER A 482 -18.36 -0.14 -15.56
CA SER A 482 -19.26 0.90 -16.00
C SER A 482 -19.96 0.55 -17.32
N PHE A 483 -19.49 -0.41 -18.12
CA PHE A 483 -20.11 -0.79 -19.39
C PHE A 483 -21.53 -1.38 -19.22
N ARG A 484 -22.51 -0.88 -19.98
CA ARG A 484 -23.94 -1.26 -19.87
C ARG A 484 -24.63 -1.60 -21.20
N GLN A 485 -23.96 -1.39 -22.34
CA GLN A 485 -24.60 -1.51 -23.66
C GLN A 485 -24.65 -2.96 -24.15
N PRO A 486 -25.69 -3.40 -24.88
CA PRO A 486 -25.68 -4.72 -25.51
C PRO A 486 -24.53 -4.81 -26.51
N ILE A 487 -23.95 -6.02 -26.64
CA ILE A 487 -22.91 -6.32 -27.61
C ILE A 487 -23.60 -7.16 -28.70
N PRO A 488 -23.96 -6.61 -29.88
CA PRO A 488 -24.65 -7.38 -30.90
C PRO A 488 -23.73 -8.46 -31.53
N PRO A 489 -24.28 -9.52 -32.13
CA PRO A 489 -23.48 -10.48 -32.88
C PRO A 489 -22.68 -9.81 -34.02
N GLY A 490 -21.44 -10.23 -34.22
CA GLY A 490 -20.55 -9.68 -35.27
C GLY A 490 -20.06 -8.25 -34.99
N SER A 491 -20.31 -7.76 -33.78
CA SER A 491 -19.87 -6.43 -33.37
C SER A 491 -18.36 -6.41 -33.15
N ILE A 492 -17.77 -7.33 -32.40
CA ILE A 492 -16.31 -7.36 -32.25
C ILE A 492 -15.70 -8.11 -33.45
N LYS A 493 -14.97 -7.42 -34.36
CA LYS A 493 -14.24 -8.06 -35.47
C LYS A 493 -12.73 -7.96 -35.23
N SER A 494 -12.05 -9.04 -34.86
CA SER A 494 -10.58 -9.05 -34.76
C SER A 494 -10.05 -10.46 -34.96
N ASN A 495 -9.02 -10.60 -35.82
CA ASN A 495 -8.34 -11.88 -36.05
C ASN A 495 -7.22 -12.15 -35.04
N TYR A 496 -6.87 -11.17 -34.20
CA TYR A 496 -5.75 -11.22 -33.27
C TYR A 496 -6.20 -11.31 -31.79
N LEU A 497 -7.50 -11.14 -31.54
CA LEU A 497 -8.04 -11.08 -30.19
C LEU A 497 -8.02 -12.46 -29.53
N LYS A 498 -7.25 -12.60 -28.46
CA LYS A 498 -7.11 -13.85 -27.69
C LYS A 498 -7.83 -13.79 -26.34
N THR A 499 -7.96 -12.61 -25.75
CA THR A 499 -8.51 -12.44 -24.41
C THR A 499 -9.60 -11.37 -24.36
N ILE A 500 -10.73 -11.68 -23.73
CA ILE A 500 -11.75 -10.70 -23.35
C ILE A 500 -12.02 -10.78 -21.84
N ASP A 501 -11.98 -9.65 -21.16
CA ASP A 501 -12.27 -9.53 -19.73
C ASP A 501 -13.46 -8.60 -19.48
N PHE A 502 -14.59 -9.16 -19.06
CA PHE A 502 -15.80 -8.44 -18.72
C PHE A 502 -15.86 -8.18 -17.21
N ARG A 503 -15.73 -6.93 -16.78
CA ARG A 503 -15.65 -6.53 -15.38
C ARG A 503 -16.89 -5.80 -14.86
N PHE A 504 -18.09 -6.21 -15.22
CA PHE A 504 -19.32 -5.44 -14.94
C PHE A 504 -19.62 -5.25 -13.43
N LEU A 505 -20.44 -4.24 -13.09
CA LEU A 505 -20.99 -4.05 -11.74
C LEU A 505 -22.53 -3.94 -11.82
N TYR A 506 -23.24 -4.69 -10.97
CA TYR A 506 -24.69 -4.66 -10.73
C TYR A 506 -25.62 -5.02 -11.92
N VAL A 507 -25.36 -4.54 -13.13
CA VAL A 507 -26.15 -4.77 -14.35
C VAL A 507 -25.24 -5.21 -15.49
N SER A 508 -25.47 -6.42 -16.01
CA SER A 508 -24.70 -6.96 -17.13
C SER A 508 -25.37 -6.64 -18.47
N PRO A 509 -24.61 -6.33 -19.54
CA PRO A 509 -25.16 -6.19 -20.87
C PRO A 509 -25.64 -7.53 -21.43
N LEU A 510 -26.68 -7.51 -22.27
CA LEU A 510 -27.16 -8.71 -22.94
C LEU A 510 -26.14 -9.18 -24.00
N LEU A 511 -25.60 -10.38 -23.80
CA LEU A 511 -24.80 -11.10 -24.80
C LEU A 511 -25.68 -12.06 -25.60
N ARG A 512 -25.54 -12.04 -26.93
CA ARG A 512 -26.19 -12.98 -27.86
C ARG A 512 -25.16 -13.93 -28.51
N PRO A 513 -25.57 -15.08 -29.04
CA PRO A 513 -24.66 -15.91 -29.83
C PRO A 513 -23.97 -15.11 -30.95
N GLY A 514 -22.64 -15.20 -31.03
CA GLY A 514 -21.80 -14.41 -31.95
C GLY A 514 -21.37 -13.02 -31.46
N SER A 515 -21.67 -12.65 -30.21
CA SER A 515 -21.18 -11.37 -29.62
C SER A 515 -19.69 -11.40 -29.29
N ILE A 516 -19.17 -12.58 -28.95
CA ILE A 516 -17.75 -12.85 -28.74
C ILE A 516 -17.24 -13.48 -30.05
N PRO A 517 -16.18 -12.94 -30.68
CA PRO A 517 -15.71 -13.42 -31.97
C PRO A 517 -14.97 -14.76 -31.86
N ASP A 518 -15.00 -15.51 -32.96
CA ASP A 518 -14.20 -16.72 -33.11
C ASP A 518 -12.70 -16.38 -33.05
N GLY A 519 -11.91 -17.22 -32.38
CA GLY A 519 -10.47 -17.02 -32.17
C GLY A 519 -10.08 -16.55 -30.76
N VAL A 520 -11.06 -16.08 -29.97
CA VAL A 520 -10.89 -15.78 -28.54
C VAL A 520 -10.68 -17.08 -27.76
N GLU A 521 -9.57 -17.15 -27.01
CA GLU A 521 -9.17 -18.33 -26.24
C GLU A 521 -9.47 -18.20 -24.75
N THR A 522 -9.48 -16.96 -24.23
CA THR A 522 -9.71 -16.68 -22.82
C THR A 522 -10.84 -15.68 -22.64
N VAL A 523 -11.85 -16.07 -21.87
CA VAL A 523 -12.97 -15.19 -21.49
C VAL A 523 -13.04 -15.09 -19.98
N SER A 524 -13.11 -13.87 -19.47
CA SER A 524 -13.29 -13.59 -18.05
C SER A 524 -14.61 -12.86 -17.82
N PHE A 525 -15.43 -13.38 -16.92
CA PHE A 525 -16.61 -12.74 -16.39
C PHE A 525 -16.38 -12.43 -14.91
N ASN A 526 -16.07 -11.17 -14.63
CA ASN A 526 -16.03 -10.62 -13.31
C ASN A 526 -17.37 -9.91 -13.05
N ILE A 527 -18.31 -10.68 -12.50
CA ILE A 527 -19.72 -10.32 -12.24
C ILE A 527 -20.56 -10.27 -13.53
N TYR A 528 -21.20 -11.39 -13.86
CA TYR A 528 -22.18 -11.49 -14.95
C TYR A 528 -23.48 -12.10 -14.43
N ASN A 529 -24.54 -11.28 -14.35
CA ASN A 529 -25.80 -11.58 -13.68
C ASN A 529 -26.92 -11.99 -14.66
N ILE A 530 -26.56 -12.32 -15.91
CA ILE A 530 -27.50 -12.82 -16.92
C ILE A 530 -27.20 -14.31 -17.16
N LYS A 531 -28.23 -15.12 -17.39
CA LYS A 531 -28.08 -16.52 -17.76
C LYS A 531 -27.26 -16.63 -19.06
N LEU A 532 -26.15 -17.36 -19.01
CA LEU A 532 -25.39 -17.69 -20.22
C LEU A 532 -26.22 -18.65 -21.08
N LEU A 533 -26.52 -18.24 -22.31
CA LEU A 533 -27.21 -19.06 -23.30
C LEU A 533 -26.21 -19.84 -24.16
N LYS A 534 -26.65 -20.98 -24.70
CA LYS A 534 -25.89 -21.77 -25.67
C LYS A 534 -25.48 -20.89 -26.86
N GLY A 535 -24.19 -20.95 -27.23
CA GLY A 535 -23.62 -20.23 -28.38
C GLY A 535 -23.06 -18.84 -28.08
N ILE A 536 -23.15 -18.33 -26.84
CA ILE A 536 -22.50 -17.06 -26.46
C ILE A 536 -20.97 -17.20 -26.43
N LEU A 537 -20.46 -18.31 -25.87
CA LEU A 537 -19.04 -18.63 -25.87
C LEU A 537 -18.69 -19.37 -27.17
N PRO A 538 -17.75 -18.85 -28.00
CA PRO A 538 -17.35 -19.51 -29.24
C PRO A 538 -16.55 -20.77 -28.97
N ALA A 539 -16.47 -21.66 -29.96
CA ALA A 539 -15.76 -22.93 -29.85
C ALA A 539 -14.23 -22.77 -29.72
N SER A 540 -13.67 -21.56 -29.86
CA SER A 540 -12.25 -21.30 -29.63
C SER A 540 -11.86 -21.15 -28.15
N VAL A 541 -12.83 -20.98 -27.24
CA VAL A 541 -12.54 -20.70 -25.82
C VAL A 541 -11.98 -21.92 -25.11
N LYS A 542 -10.80 -21.75 -24.50
CA LYS A 542 -10.10 -22.76 -23.69
C LYS A 542 -10.16 -22.47 -22.20
N ASN A 543 -10.03 -21.18 -21.83
CA ASN A 543 -9.98 -20.74 -20.45
C ASN A 543 -11.18 -19.85 -20.12
N LEU A 544 -11.93 -20.21 -19.08
CA LEU A 544 -13.10 -19.46 -18.62
C LEU A 544 -12.92 -19.03 -17.16
N TYR A 545 -12.94 -17.72 -16.90
CA TYR A 545 -12.94 -17.18 -15.54
C TYR A 545 -14.34 -16.70 -15.16
N ILE A 546 -14.83 -17.11 -13.99
CA ILE A 546 -16.15 -16.77 -13.47
C ILE A 546 -16.01 -16.20 -12.05
N SER A 547 -16.60 -15.04 -11.81
CA SER A 547 -16.70 -14.38 -10.51
C SER A 547 -18.14 -13.87 -10.32
N SER A 548 -18.75 -14.04 -9.14
CA SER A 548 -20.16 -13.71 -8.89
C SER A 548 -20.35 -12.75 -7.71
N TYR A 549 -21.29 -11.82 -7.92
CA TYR A 549 -22.07 -11.12 -6.91
C TYR A 549 -23.49 -10.89 -7.47
N GLY A 550 -24.47 -11.68 -7.00
CA GLY A 550 -25.89 -11.30 -7.09
C GLY A 550 -26.91 -12.36 -7.53
N LEU A 551 -26.58 -13.33 -8.39
CA LEU A 551 -27.54 -14.34 -8.85
C LEU A 551 -26.88 -15.72 -9.00
N ASN A 552 -27.56 -16.79 -8.57
CA ASN A 552 -27.13 -18.19 -8.72
C ASN A 552 -26.97 -18.53 -10.21
N PRO A 553 -25.76 -18.59 -10.78
CA PRO A 553 -25.63 -18.93 -12.19
C PRO A 553 -25.75 -20.45 -12.31
N ILE A 554 -26.89 -20.90 -12.84
CA ILE A 554 -27.10 -22.30 -13.21
C ILE A 554 -26.59 -22.48 -14.63
N ILE A 555 -25.61 -23.36 -14.79
CA ILE A 555 -25.07 -23.77 -16.09
C ILE A 555 -25.84 -25.02 -16.51
N ASP A 556 -26.64 -24.89 -17.58
CA ASP A 556 -27.38 -25.99 -18.20
C ASP A 556 -26.50 -26.77 -19.19
N ALA A 557 -26.90 -27.99 -19.50
CA ALA A 557 -26.26 -28.83 -20.51
C ALA A 557 -26.14 -28.12 -21.87
N GLY A 558 -24.96 -28.18 -22.48
CA GLY A 558 -24.67 -27.55 -23.77
C GLY A 558 -24.49 -26.03 -23.74
N THR A 559 -24.45 -25.39 -22.56
CA THR A 559 -24.17 -23.95 -22.42
C THR A 559 -22.70 -23.63 -22.70
N LEU A 560 -21.80 -24.48 -22.18
CA LEU A 560 -20.35 -24.33 -22.32
C LEU A 560 -19.86 -25.12 -23.56
N PRO A 561 -19.00 -24.55 -24.41
CA PRO A 561 -18.40 -25.28 -25.52
C PRO A 561 -17.46 -26.37 -25.00
N ASN A 562 -17.43 -27.50 -25.70
CA ASN A 562 -16.63 -28.69 -25.34
C ASN A 562 -15.11 -28.45 -25.37
N THR A 563 -14.66 -27.35 -25.96
CA THR A 563 -13.24 -26.95 -26.08
C THR A 563 -12.66 -26.29 -24.84
N ILE A 564 -13.48 -25.98 -23.82
CA ILE A 564 -13.00 -25.45 -22.56
C ILE A 564 -12.18 -26.51 -21.83
N GLU A 565 -10.91 -26.19 -21.58
CA GLU A 565 -9.94 -27.03 -20.86
C GLU A 565 -9.92 -26.66 -19.36
N LYS A 566 -10.06 -25.37 -19.02
CA LYS A 566 -9.89 -24.87 -17.65
C LYS A 566 -10.98 -23.85 -17.27
N ILE A 567 -11.58 -24.07 -16.11
CA ILE A 567 -12.54 -23.14 -15.50
C ILE A 567 -11.95 -22.59 -14.21
N PHE A 568 -11.98 -21.27 -14.01
CA PHE A 568 -11.47 -20.59 -12.83
C PHE A 568 -12.60 -19.88 -12.09
N ILE A 569 -12.87 -20.29 -10.86
CA ILE A 569 -13.87 -19.69 -9.97
C ILE A 569 -13.18 -18.77 -8.97
N ARG A 570 -13.26 -17.45 -9.19
CA ARG A 570 -12.46 -16.46 -8.43
C ARG A 570 -13.06 -16.10 -7.07
N HIS A 571 -14.27 -15.53 -7.07
CA HIS A 571 -14.99 -15.12 -5.87
C HIS A 571 -16.49 -15.32 -6.10
N SER A 572 -17.22 -15.89 -5.15
CA SER A 572 -18.65 -16.18 -5.30
C SER A 572 -19.31 -16.23 -3.92
N GLU A 573 -20.27 -15.35 -3.64
CA GLU A 573 -21.06 -15.46 -2.39
C GLU A 573 -21.97 -16.70 -2.44
N LYS A 574 -22.64 -16.91 -3.57
CA LYS A 574 -23.40 -18.14 -3.86
C LYS A 574 -22.64 -19.01 -4.86
N PRO A 575 -22.68 -20.35 -4.76
CA PRO A 575 -21.91 -21.21 -5.64
C PRO A 575 -22.42 -21.16 -7.08
N VAL A 576 -21.51 -21.19 -8.06
CA VAL A 576 -21.85 -21.52 -9.46
C VAL A 576 -22.39 -22.95 -9.48
N GLN A 577 -23.57 -23.17 -10.07
CA GLN A 577 -24.22 -24.48 -10.05
C GLN A 577 -24.16 -25.14 -11.42
N PHE A 578 -23.57 -26.33 -11.48
CA PHE A 578 -23.59 -27.20 -12.65
C PHE A 578 -24.74 -28.19 -12.50
N LYS A 579 -25.75 -28.12 -13.36
CA LYS A 579 -27.00 -28.87 -13.16
C LYS A 579 -26.82 -30.38 -13.21
N SER A 580 -25.88 -30.86 -14.00
CA SER A 580 -25.59 -32.28 -14.23
C SER A 580 -24.17 -32.45 -14.79
N ILE A 581 -23.71 -33.69 -14.89
CA ILE A 581 -22.44 -33.99 -15.57
C ILE A 581 -22.44 -33.54 -17.05
N SER A 582 -23.59 -33.56 -17.71
CA SER A 582 -23.76 -33.05 -19.10
C SER A 582 -23.66 -31.51 -19.21
N SER A 583 -23.52 -30.81 -18.07
CA SER A 583 -23.24 -29.37 -18.02
C SER A 583 -21.74 -29.06 -18.07
N LEU A 584 -20.87 -30.08 -17.98
CA LEU A 584 -19.42 -29.94 -18.08
C LEU A 584 -18.95 -30.13 -19.54
N PRO A 585 -17.98 -29.33 -20.02
CA PRO A 585 -17.29 -29.56 -21.28
C PRO A 585 -16.60 -30.92 -21.32
N SER A 586 -16.59 -31.59 -22.48
CA SER A 586 -15.91 -32.89 -22.62
C SER A 586 -14.39 -32.81 -22.47
N ASN A 587 -13.76 -31.68 -22.83
CA ASN A 587 -12.30 -31.51 -22.74
C ASN A 587 -11.85 -30.87 -21.42
N LEU A 588 -12.76 -30.74 -20.44
CA LEU A 588 -12.45 -30.09 -19.18
C LEU A 588 -11.39 -30.89 -18.41
N GLU A 589 -10.22 -30.29 -18.18
CA GLU A 589 -9.16 -30.88 -17.38
C GLU A 589 -9.38 -30.60 -15.89
N ASN A 590 -9.61 -29.33 -15.55
CA ASN A 590 -9.63 -28.87 -14.16
C ASN A 590 -10.56 -27.66 -13.95
N ILE A 591 -11.21 -27.64 -12.80
CA ILE A 591 -11.91 -26.50 -12.22
C ILE A 591 -11.07 -25.96 -11.08
N TYR A 592 -10.49 -24.78 -11.26
CA TYR A 592 -9.69 -24.10 -10.26
C TYR A 592 -10.58 -23.20 -9.40
N CYS A 593 -10.44 -23.28 -8.07
CA CYS A 593 -11.19 -22.44 -7.14
C CYS A 593 -10.28 -21.95 -6.01
N PHE A 594 -10.37 -20.68 -5.62
CA PHE A 594 -9.60 -20.20 -4.47
C PHE A 594 -10.12 -20.79 -3.15
N ASN A 595 -9.21 -21.08 -2.23
CA ASN A 595 -9.53 -21.58 -0.88
C ASN A 595 -10.47 -20.66 -0.07
N THR A 596 -10.57 -19.38 -0.45
CA THR A 596 -11.49 -18.40 0.13
C THR A 596 -12.95 -18.60 -0.27
N ASN A 597 -13.22 -19.29 -1.39
CA ASN A 597 -14.57 -19.49 -1.92
C ASN A 597 -15.24 -20.74 -1.33
N LYS A 598 -15.60 -20.63 -0.04
CA LYS A 598 -16.12 -21.73 0.79
C LYS A 598 -17.42 -22.33 0.24
N SER A 599 -18.30 -21.49 -0.32
CA SER A 599 -19.61 -21.89 -0.82
C SER A 599 -19.54 -22.80 -2.05
N PHE A 600 -18.66 -22.49 -3.02
CA PHE A 600 -18.46 -23.35 -4.19
C PHE A 600 -17.75 -24.67 -3.84
N ILE A 601 -16.79 -24.63 -2.92
CA ILE A 601 -16.13 -25.86 -2.44
C ILE A 601 -17.16 -26.80 -1.79
N GLU A 602 -18.04 -26.27 -0.94
CA GLU A 602 -19.12 -27.04 -0.31
C GLU A 602 -20.11 -27.60 -1.34
N TYR A 603 -20.48 -26.80 -2.34
CA TYR A 603 -21.30 -27.26 -3.46
C TYR A 603 -20.67 -28.43 -4.22
N CYS A 604 -19.36 -28.35 -4.53
CA CYS A 604 -18.64 -29.45 -5.19
C CYS A 604 -18.55 -30.70 -4.31
N LEU A 605 -18.43 -30.57 -2.99
CA LEU A 605 -18.43 -31.71 -2.07
C LEU A 605 -19.79 -32.44 -2.07
N ASN A 606 -20.89 -31.71 -2.26
CA ASN A 606 -22.23 -32.28 -2.35
C ASN A 606 -22.56 -32.89 -3.72
N HIS A 607 -21.73 -32.64 -4.75
CA HIS A 607 -21.95 -33.12 -6.13
C HIS A 607 -20.76 -33.95 -6.62
N LYS A 608 -20.85 -35.28 -6.44
CA LYS A 608 -19.76 -36.24 -6.69
C LYS A 608 -19.07 -36.11 -8.06
N PHE A 609 -19.80 -35.71 -9.10
CA PHE A 609 -19.26 -35.59 -10.46
C PHE A 609 -18.29 -34.40 -10.67
N LEU A 610 -18.28 -33.42 -9.76
CA LEU A 610 -17.37 -32.27 -9.83
C LEU A 610 -16.02 -32.53 -9.15
N TYR A 611 -15.96 -33.52 -8.25
CA TYR A 611 -14.80 -33.75 -7.38
C TYR A 611 -13.54 -34.13 -8.15
N SER A 612 -13.67 -34.89 -9.24
CA SER A 612 -12.54 -35.32 -10.08
C SER A 612 -11.84 -34.16 -10.79
N TYR A 613 -12.54 -33.03 -10.99
CA TYR A 613 -12.03 -31.88 -11.72
C TYR A 613 -11.55 -30.76 -10.78
N LEU A 614 -11.95 -30.75 -9.51
CA LEU A 614 -11.69 -29.62 -8.60
C LEU A 614 -10.20 -29.53 -8.17
N LYS A 615 -9.59 -28.35 -8.37
CA LYS A 615 -8.27 -27.96 -7.87
C LYS A 615 -8.38 -26.70 -7.02
N ILE A 616 -7.94 -26.75 -5.76
CA ILE A 616 -8.00 -25.61 -4.85
C ILE A 616 -6.69 -24.81 -4.94
N ILE A 617 -6.79 -23.51 -5.24
CA ILE A 617 -5.66 -22.57 -5.31
C ILE A 617 -5.56 -21.79 -4.00
N ASP A 618 -4.36 -21.67 -3.45
CA ASP A 618 -4.10 -20.83 -2.27
C ASP A 618 -3.93 -19.35 -2.66
N TYR A 619 -4.82 -18.50 -2.15
CA TYR A 619 -4.89 -17.07 -2.47
C TYR A 619 -3.61 -16.28 -2.09
N LYS A 620 -2.84 -16.74 -1.10
CA LYS A 620 -1.65 -16.00 -0.61
C LYS A 620 -0.35 -16.29 -1.37
N LEU A 621 -0.26 -17.39 -2.13
CA LEU A 621 0.98 -17.80 -2.83
C LEU A 621 1.10 -17.26 -4.26
N ASN A 622 0.02 -16.78 -4.88
CA ASN A 622 -0.02 -16.52 -6.33
C ASN A 622 -0.52 -15.12 -6.74
N LYS A 623 -0.22 -14.10 -5.93
CA LYS A 623 -0.61 -12.70 -6.25
C LYS A 623 0.02 -12.18 -7.57
N ASN A 624 1.07 -12.83 -8.07
CA ASN A 624 1.85 -12.37 -9.23
C ASN A 624 1.85 -13.31 -10.46
N GLN A 625 1.05 -14.39 -10.51
CA GLN A 625 1.11 -15.36 -11.63
C GLN A 625 -0.25 -15.71 -12.30
N ILE A 626 -1.36 -15.01 -12.00
CA ILE A 626 -2.67 -15.28 -12.66
C ILE A 626 -3.40 -13.98 -13.06
N MET A 627 -2.66 -12.95 -13.48
CA MET A 627 -3.15 -11.87 -14.36
C MET A 627 -2.55 -12.01 -15.74
#